data_AF-A0A1A8E9K4-F1
#
_entry.id   AF-A0A1A8E9K4-F1
#
_cell.length_a   1.000
_cell.length_b   1.000
_cell.length_c   1.000
_cell.angle_alpha   90.00
_cell.angle_beta   90.00
_cell.angle_gamma   90.00
#
_symmetry.space_group_name_H-M   'P 1'
#
loop_
_entity.id
_entity.type
_entity.pdbx_description
1 polymer ?
#
loop_
_entity_poly.entity_id
_entity_poly.type
_entity_poly.pdbx_seq_one_letter_code
_entity_poly.pdbx_strand_id
1 'polypeptide(L)'
;NWHPECFCCIKCSRTFGDEGFHDREGLQYCQQCFLTLFASRCQGCNQPILENYISALNSLWHPQCFVCRECYSPFVNGSFFE
;
A
#
# COMPACT_ATOMS: atom_id res chain seq x y z
N ASN A 1 28.11 13.41 11.32
CA ASN A 1 27.71 14.16 10.11
C ASN A 1 27.43 13.20 8.99
N TRP A 2 26.16 12.92 8.74
CA TRP A 2 25.72 12.15 7.58
C TRP A 2 25.74 13.05 6.35
N HIS A 3 26.31 12.58 5.24
CA HIS A 3 26.30 13.35 4.00
C HIS A 3 24.90 13.31 3.38
N PRO A 4 24.34 14.46 2.96
CA PRO A 4 23.02 14.53 2.33
C PRO A 4 22.91 13.71 1.03
N GLU A 5 24.03 13.45 0.35
CA GLU A 5 24.09 12.61 -0.86
C GLU A 5 23.97 11.10 -0.59
N CYS A 6 24.16 10.67 0.67
CA CYS A 6 23.95 9.28 1.07
C CYS A 6 22.54 9.03 1.62
N PHE A 7 21.72 10.08 1.76
CA PHE A 7 20.40 10.01 2.38
C PHE A 7 19.31 9.86 1.31
N CYS A 8 19.32 8.69 0.66
CA CYS A 8 18.45 8.33 -0.44
C CYS A 8 17.75 7.00 -0.14
N CYS A 9 16.63 6.74 -0.80
CA CYS A 9 15.94 5.46 -0.65
C CYS A 9 16.85 4.30 -1.06
N ILE A 10 17.03 3.30 -0.19
CA ILE A 10 17.89 2.14 -0.46
C ILE A 10 17.42 1.30 -1.67
N LYS A 11 16.17 1.46 -2.12
CA LYS A 11 15.57 0.65 -3.21
C LYS A 11 15.57 1.34 -4.56
N CYS A 12 15.36 2.65 -4.61
CA CYS A 12 15.28 3.40 -5.86
C CYS A 12 16.30 4.53 -5.95
N SER A 13 17.14 4.70 -4.93
CA SER A 13 18.18 5.73 -4.82
C SER A 13 17.67 7.16 -5.00
N ARG A 14 16.36 7.39 -4.85
CA ARG A 14 15.76 8.73 -4.90
C ARG A 14 16.01 9.47 -3.59
N THR A 15 16.35 10.76 -3.69
CA THR A 15 16.40 11.67 -2.55
C THR A 15 15.02 11.86 -1.94
N PHE A 16 14.96 12.04 -0.63
CA PHE A 16 13.72 12.33 0.07
C PHE A 16 13.32 13.80 -0.14
N GLY A 17 12.07 14.04 -0.55
CA GLY A 17 11.50 15.40 -0.65
C GLY A 17 10.94 15.87 0.69
N ASP A 18 10.01 16.83 0.66
CA ASP A 18 9.28 17.33 1.84
C ASP A 18 8.53 16.21 2.61
N GLU A 19 8.13 15.15 1.92
CA GLU A 19 7.46 13.98 2.51
C GLU A 19 8.38 13.13 3.40
N GLY A 20 9.70 13.33 3.34
CA GLY A 20 10.67 12.60 4.14
C GLY A 20 10.88 11.14 3.73
N PHE A 21 11.21 10.29 4.71
CA PHE A 21 11.53 8.88 4.52
C PHE A 21 10.88 8.01 5.59
N HIS A 22 10.74 6.73 5.27
CA HIS A 22 10.31 5.71 6.22
C HIS A 22 11.51 4.84 6.57
N ASP A 23 11.87 4.78 7.85
CA ASP A 23 12.87 3.84 8.33
C ASP A 23 12.23 2.46 8.59
N ARG A 24 12.92 1.39 8.20
CA ARG A 24 12.63 0.04 8.68
C ARG A 24 13.88 -0.79 8.77
N GLU A 25 14.09 -1.41 9.92
CA GLU A 25 15.26 -2.26 10.19
C GLU A 25 16.58 -1.51 9.93
N GLY A 26 16.60 -0.19 10.16
CA GLY A 26 17.76 0.67 9.87
C GLY A 26 17.93 1.07 8.41
N LEU A 27 17.01 0.67 7.52
CA LEU A 27 17.03 1.02 6.09
C LEU A 27 16.02 2.13 5.79
N GLN A 28 16.43 3.11 4.99
CA GLN A 28 15.57 4.24 4.62
C GLN A 28 14.88 3.98 3.29
N TYR A 29 13.56 4.04 3.29
CA TYR A 29 12.73 3.86 2.10
C TYR A 29 11.95 5.13 1.79
N CYS A 30 11.78 5.47 0.51
CA CYS A 30 10.81 6.49 0.15
C CYS A 30 9.39 5.95 0.38
N GLN A 31 8.43 6.84 0.57
CA GLN A 31 7.03 6.46 0.79
C GLN A 31 6.54 5.43 -0.25
N GLN A 32 6.81 5.66 -1.53
CA GLN A 32 6.41 4.74 -2.61
C GLN A 32 7.04 3.33 -2.48
N CYS A 33 8.35 3.24 -2.24
CA CYS A 33 9.02 1.94 -2.09
C CYS A 33 8.61 1.24 -0.80
N PHE A 34 8.48 2.00 0.29
CA PHE A 34 8.00 1.48 1.56
C PHE A 34 6.62 0.85 1.39
N LEU A 35 5.69 1.57 0.76
CA LEU A 35 4.36 1.06 0.46
C LEU A 35 4.42 -0.12 -0.51
N THR A 36 5.27 -0.11 -1.53
CA THR A 36 5.34 -1.23 -2.48
C THR A 36 5.84 -2.54 -1.84
N LEU A 37 6.74 -2.44 -0.86
CA LEU A 37 7.38 -3.57 -0.21
C LEU A 37 6.59 -4.08 1.00
N PHE A 38 5.99 -3.16 1.75
CA PHE A 38 5.36 -3.46 3.03
C PHE A 38 3.84 -3.28 3.02
N ALA A 39 3.25 -2.57 2.06
CA ALA A 39 1.81 -2.47 1.97
C ALA A 39 1.20 -3.78 1.49
N SER A 40 0.04 -4.09 2.05
CA SER A 40 -0.75 -5.23 1.63
C SER A 40 -1.26 -5.04 0.21
N ARG A 41 -1.39 -6.15 -0.53
CA ARG A 41 -1.84 -6.12 -1.93
C ARG A 41 -3.33 -6.42 -2.01
N CYS A 42 -4.01 -5.73 -2.90
CA CYS A 42 -5.39 -6.02 -3.21
C CYS A 42 -5.48 -7.34 -3.97
N GLN A 43 -6.29 -8.28 -3.47
CA GLN A 43 -6.53 -9.57 -4.13
C GLN A 43 -7.21 -9.42 -5.51
N GLY A 44 -7.97 -8.34 -5.73
CA GLY A 44 -8.65 -8.08 -7.01
C GLY A 44 -7.75 -7.58 -8.14
N CYS A 45 -6.87 -6.60 -7.89
CA CYS A 45 -6.03 -5.96 -8.92
C CYS A 45 -4.52 -6.21 -8.73
N ASN A 46 -4.13 -6.89 -7.65
CA ASN A 46 -2.75 -7.17 -7.26
C ASN A 46 -1.86 -5.91 -7.03
N GLN A 47 -2.48 -4.73 -6.92
CA GLN A 47 -1.81 -3.48 -6.62
C GLN A 47 -1.70 -3.27 -5.10
N PRO A 48 -0.66 -2.56 -4.62
CA PRO A 48 -0.53 -2.21 -3.20
C PRO A 48 -1.68 -1.32 -2.73
N ILE A 49 -2.18 -1.56 -1.52
CA ILE A 49 -3.23 -0.77 -0.89
C ILE A 49 -2.58 0.19 0.11
N LEU A 50 -2.59 1.48 -0.23
CA LEU A 50 -1.94 2.53 0.56
C LEU A 50 -2.81 2.97 1.74
N GLU A 51 -4.11 3.08 1.49
CA GLU A 51 -5.11 3.63 2.41
C GLU A 51 -6.51 3.19 1.96
N ASN A 52 -7.49 3.21 2.88
CA ASN A 52 -8.88 2.83 2.63
C ASN A 52 -9.03 1.44 1.99
N TYR A 53 -8.97 0.38 2.80
CA TYR A 53 -9.10 -1.01 2.35
C TYR A 53 -10.33 -1.70 2.93
N ILE A 54 -10.75 -2.76 2.26
CA ILE A 54 -11.76 -3.71 2.75
C ILE A 54 -11.06 -5.02 3.08
N SER A 55 -11.17 -5.46 4.33
CA SER A 55 -10.77 -6.79 4.77
C SER A 55 -11.95 -7.75 4.64
N ALA A 56 -11.89 -8.64 3.66
CA ALA A 56 -12.95 -9.62 3.40
C ALA A 56 -12.34 -10.90 2.82
N LEU A 57 -12.93 -12.05 3.12
CA LEU A 57 -12.47 -13.37 2.66
C LEU A 57 -11.00 -13.64 3.00
N ASN A 58 -10.59 -13.27 4.22
CA ASN A 58 -9.21 -13.39 4.71
C ASN A 58 -8.16 -12.72 3.78
N SER A 59 -8.59 -11.72 3.02
CA SER A 59 -7.79 -10.98 2.04
C SER A 59 -8.11 -9.49 2.13
N LEU A 60 -7.25 -8.67 1.55
CA LEU A 60 -7.42 -7.23 1.47
C LEU A 60 -7.79 -6.82 0.05
N TRP A 61 -8.69 -5.85 -0.06
CA TRP A 61 -9.25 -5.39 -1.31
C TRP A 61 -9.33 -3.87 -1.34
N HIS A 62 -9.11 -3.25 -2.49
CA HIS A 62 -9.53 -1.87 -2.68
C HIS A 62 -11.07 -1.80 -2.66
N PRO A 63 -11.68 -0.72 -2.16
CA PRO A 63 -13.12 -0.51 -2.16
C PRO A 63 -13.74 -0.65 -3.56
N GLN A 64 -13.04 -0.16 -4.57
CA GLN A 64 -13.42 -0.31 -5.98
C GLN A 64 -13.23 -1.72 -6.55
N CYS A 65 -12.39 -2.55 -5.94
CA CYS A 65 -12.12 -3.92 -6.38
C CYS A 65 -12.97 -4.95 -5.66
N PHE A 66 -13.57 -4.58 -4.53
CA PHE A 66 -14.50 -5.44 -3.80
C PHE A 66 -15.90 -5.34 -4.40
N VAL A 67 -16.06 -5.98 -5.56
CA VAL A 67 -17.31 -6.04 -6.33
C VAL A 67 -17.73 -7.49 -6.53
N CYS A 68 -19.03 -7.72 -6.72
CA CYS A 68 -19.53 -9.05 -7.05
C CYS A 68 -18.99 -9.51 -8.41
N ARG A 69 -18.48 -10.74 -8.52
CA ARG A 69 -17.93 -11.26 -9.78
C ARG A 69 -18.99 -11.52 -10.86
N GLU A 70 -20.26 -11.62 -10.46
CA GLU A 70 -21.36 -11.90 -11.39
C GLU A 70 -21.98 -10.60 -11.93
N CYS A 71 -22.21 -9.60 -11.08
CA CYS A 71 -22.87 -8.36 -11.47
C CYS A 71 -21.96 -7.12 -11.46
N TYR A 72 -20.68 -7.27 -11.13
CA TYR A 72 -19.66 -6.20 -11.05
C TYR A 72 -20.06 -4.98 -10.20
N SER A 73 -21.08 -5.15 -9.34
CA SER A 73 -21.59 -4.09 -8.49
C SER A 73 -20.86 -4.12 -7.13
N PRO A 74 -20.56 -2.94 -6.55
CA PRO A 74 -19.96 -2.87 -5.22
C PRO A 74 -20.92 -3.41 -4.17
N PHE A 75 -20.36 -4.05 -3.15
CA PHE A 75 -21.12 -4.44 -1.96
C PHE A 75 -21.37 -3.19 -1.10
N VAL A 76 -22.34 -2.37 -1.50
CA VAL A 76 -22.77 -1.20 -0.73
C VAL A 76 -23.56 -1.65 0.50
N ASN A 77 -23.12 -1.17 1.66
CA ASN A 77 -23.91 -1.09 2.88
C ASN A 77 -24.11 -2.39 3.68
N GLY A 78 -23.01 -2.94 4.22
CA GLY A 78 -23.06 -3.63 5.52
C GLY A 78 -23.74 -5.00 5.57
N SER A 79 -24.11 -5.60 4.44
CA SER A 79 -24.53 -7.01 4.42
C SER A 79 -23.32 -7.95 4.40
N PHE A 80 -22.51 -7.88 5.46
CA PHE A 80 -21.61 -8.94 5.84
C PHE A 80 -22.47 -9.98 6.57
N PHE A 81 -22.84 -11.08 5.90
CA PHE A 81 -23.29 -12.25 6.65
C PHE A 81 -22.04 -12.89 7.29
N GLU A 82 -22.04 -12.96 8.62
CA GLU A 82 -21.12 -13.75 9.44
C GLU A 82 -21.24 -15.26 9.13
#